data_AF-A0A2V2G9N1-F1
#
_entry.id   AF-A0A2V2G9N1-F1
#
_cell.length_a   1.000
_cell.length_b   1.000
_cell.length_c   1.000
_cell.angle_alpha   90.00
_cell.angle_beta   90.00
_cell.angle_gamma   90.00
#
_symmetry.space_group_name_H-M   'P 1'
#
loop_
_entity.id
_entity.type
_entity.pdbx_description
1 polymer ?
#
loop_
_entity_poly.entity_id
_entity_poly.type
_entity_poly.pdbx_seq_one_letter_code
_entity_poly.pdbx_strand_id
1 'polypeptide(L)'
;IEKLYRVDVRDYPEIAVREALLNLLVHRDYSFSASAFISIYADRIEFVSIGGLLPMLEVKSGTPFTTISKKKISDEEEKILEYTRIHGVITKNNAMELLEVSASTASRVIRKMVKNNLLKQNGKARNTHYTIADK
;
A
#
# COMPACT_ATOMS: atom_id res chain seq x y z
N ILE A 1 8.26 2.03 -54.75
CA ILE A 1 7.26 2.72 -53.90
C ILE A 1 6.93 1.77 -52.77
N GLU A 2 7.59 1.90 -51.63
CA GLU A 2 7.33 1.08 -50.44
C GLU A 2 5.97 1.49 -49.85
N LYS A 3 5.08 0.52 -49.64
CA LYS A 3 3.78 0.76 -49.04
C LYS A 3 3.98 0.96 -47.53
N LEU A 4 3.54 2.10 -46.99
CA LEU A 4 3.42 2.29 -45.55
C LEU A 4 2.34 1.33 -45.04
N TYR A 5 2.76 0.27 -44.37
CA TYR A 5 1.85 -0.58 -43.61
C TYR A 5 1.51 0.13 -42.30
N ARG A 6 0.22 0.38 -42.08
CA ARG A 6 -0.28 0.81 -40.77
C ARG A 6 -0.11 -0.36 -39.81
N VAL A 7 0.79 -0.20 -38.84
CA VAL A 7 0.92 -1.14 -37.71
C VAL A 7 0.03 -0.59 -36.59
N ASP A 8 -1.16 -1.16 -36.43
CA ASP A 8 -2.00 -0.86 -35.27
C ASP A 8 -1.34 -1.49 -34.04
N VAL A 9 -0.63 -0.68 -33.27
CA VAL A 9 -0.07 -1.06 -31.97
C VAL A 9 -1.17 -0.88 -30.93
N ARG A 10 -1.45 -1.91 -30.13
CA ARG A 10 -2.37 -1.77 -28.98
C ARG A 10 -1.75 -0.81 -27.96
N ASP A 11 -2.50 0.22 -27.60
CA ASP A 11 -2.10 1.22 -26.58
C ASP A 11 -1.86 0.60 -25.19
N TYR A 12 -2.42 -0.59 -24.94
CA TYR A 12 -2.28 -1.31 -23.68
C TYR A 12 -1.76 -2.73 -23.88
N PRO A 13 -0.79 -3.19 -23.07
CA PRO A 13 -0.33 -4.56 -23.11
C PRO A 13 -1.47 -5.50 -22.69
N GLU A 14 -1.75 -6.48 -23.53
CA GLU A 14 -2.85 -7.44 -23.35
C GLU A 14 -2.81 -8.14 -21.98
N ILE A 15 -1.59 -8.44 -21.51
CA ILE A 15 -1.37 -9.07 -20.20
C ILE A 15 -1.91 -8.18 -19.06
N ALA A 16 -1.65 -6.87 -19.11
CA ALA A 16 -2.08 -5.96 -18.03
C ALA A 16 -3.60 -5.83 -17.98
N VAL A 17 -4.26 -5.75 -19.14
CA VAL A 17 -5.72 -5.69 -19.23
C VAL A 17 -6.34 -6.99 -18.71
N ARG A 18 -5.75 -8.14 -19.06
CA ARG A 18 -6.21 -9.46 -18.60
C ARG A 18 -6.11 -9.60 -17.09
N GLU A 19 -4.99 -9.23 -16.49
CA GLU A 19 -4.83 -9.29 -15.03
C GLU A 19 -5.75 -8.31 -14.30
N ALA A 20 -5.95 -7.11 -14.84
CA ALA A 20 -6.86 -6.13 -14.26
C ALA A 20 -8.32 -6.63 -14.26
N LEU A 21 -8.77 -7.24 -15.37
CA LEU A 21 -10.10 -7.84 -15.47
C LEU A 21 -10.26 -9.06 -14.55
N LEU A 22 -9.22 -9.89 -14.43
CA LEU A 22 -9.23 -11.05 -13.54
C LEU A 22 -9.37 -10.60 -12.09
N ASN A 23 -8.58 -9.62 -11.65
CA ASN A 23 -8.67 -9.05 -10.30
C ASN A 23 -10.05 -8.43 -10.04
N LEU A 24 -10.59 -7.72 -11.04
CA LEU A 24 -11.93 -7.12 -10.95
C LEU A 24 -13.02 -8.17 -10.74
N LEU A 25 -12.96 -9.29 -11.47
CA LEU A 25 -13.97 -10.35 -11.41
C LEU A 25 -13.82 -11.24 -10.18
N VAL A 26 -12.59 -11.66 -9.86
CA VAL A 26 -12.29 -12.57 -8.73
C VAL A 26 -12.57 -11.91 -7.39
N HIS A 27 -12.30 -10.61 -7.25
CA HIS A 27 -12.48 -9.90 -5.98
C HIS A 27 -13.82 -9.19 -5.87
N ARG A 28 -14.75 -9.45 -6.79
CA ARG A 28 -16.10 -8.93 -6.68
C ARG A 28 -16.82 -9.60 -5.52
N ASP A 29 -17.23 -8.81 -4.52
CA ASP A 29 -18.15 -9.30 -3.50
C ASP A 29 -19.57 -9.36 -4.08
N TYR A 30 -19.95 -10.54 -4.59
CA TYR A 30 -21.28 -10.80 -5.15
C TYR A 30 -22.42 -10.72 -4.11
N SER A 31 -22.09 -10.60 -2.82
CA SER A 31 -23.06 -10.35 -1.74
C SER A 31 -23.44 -8.86 -1.63
N PHE A 32 -22.64 -7.95 -2.22
CA PHE A 32 -22.91 -6.53 -2.29
C PHE A 32 -23.39 -6.13 -3.69
N SER A 33 -24.47 -5.36 -3.76
CA SER A 33 -25.08 -4.88 -5.00
C SER A 33 -24.30 -3.74 -5.68
N ALA A 34 -23.07 -3.47 -5.26
CA ALA A 34 -22.25 -2.45 -5.86
C ALA A 34 -21.60 -2.94 -7.17
N SER A 35 -21.68 -2.10 -8.20
CA SER A 35 -21.15 -2.41 -9.53
C SER A 35 -19.64 -2.18 -9.59
N ALA A 36 -18.95 -3.07 -10.30
CA ALA A 36 -17.60 -2.80 -10.77
C ALA A 36 -17.66 -1.83 -11.95
N PHE A 37 -16.79 -0.83 -11.99
CA PHE A 37 -16.72 0.17 -13.05
C PHE A 37 -15.37 0.09 -13.77
N ILE A 38 -15.41 0.19 -15.10
CA ILE A 38 -14.23 0.34 -15.95
C ILE A 38 -14.39 1.66 -16.69
N SER A 39 -13.45 2.58 -16.49
CA SER A 39 -13.45 3.90 -17.11
C SER A 39 -12.25 4.02 -18.04
N ILE A 40 -12.51 4.22 -19.33
CA ILE A 40 -11.46 4.36 -20.36
C ILE A 40 -11.35 5.84 -20.71
N TYR A 41 -10.18 6.40 -20.47
CA TYR A 41 -9.79 7.75 -20.85
C TYR A 41 -8.76 7.70 -21.98
N ALA A 42 -8.49 8.85 -22.60
CA ALA A 42 -7.52 8.94 -23.69
C ALA A 42 -6.08 8.55 -23.27
N ASP A 43 -5.76 8.72 -21.99
CA ASP A 43 -4.42 8.54 -21.41
C ASP A 43 -4.34 7.36 -20.44
N ARG A 44 -5.47 6.77 -20.02
CA ARG A 44 -5.49 5.70 -19.01
C ARG A 44 -6.78 4.90 -19.00
N ILE A 45 -6.71 3.71 -18.42
CA ILE A 45 -7.88 2.89 -18.06
C ILE A 45 -7.90 2.73 -16.54
N GLU A 46 -9.03 3.04 -15.93
CA GLU A 46 -9.27 2.88 -14.50
C GLU A 46 -10.23 1.72 -14.24
N PHE A 47 -9.84 0.81 -13.35
CA PHE A 47 -10.66 -0.33 -12.91
C PHE A 47 -11.05 -0.12 -11.45
N VAL A 48 -12.34 -0.02 -11.16
CA VAL A 48 -12.88 0.22 -9.81
C VAL A 48 -13.72 -0.98 -9.39
N SER A 49 -13.25 -1.72 -8.39
CA SER A 49 -14.01 -2.81 -7.73
C SER A 49 -14.21 -2.50 -6.25
N ILE A 50 -15.31 -3.00 -5.69
CA ILE A 50 -15.49 -3.11 -4.23
C ILE A 50 -15.01 -4.50 -3.82
N GLY A 51 -13.83 -4.52 -3.20
CA GLY A 51 -13.09 -5.72 -2.85
C GLY A 51 -11.60 -5.45 -3.00
N GLY A 52 -10.90 -5.31 -1.88
CA GLY A 52 -9.51 -4.86 -1.84
C GLY A 52 -8.57 -5.73 -2.70
N LEU A 53 -7.53 -5.08 -3.23
CA LEU A 53 -6.53 -5.73 -4.08
C LEU A 53 -5.65 -6.70 -3.27
N LEU A 54 -5.37 -7.89 -3.82
CA LEU A 54 -4.44 -8.84 -3.22
C LEU A 54 -2.99 -8.28 -3.22
N PRO A 55 -2.24 -8.46 -2.12
CA PRO A 55 -0.87 -7.95 -1.95
C PRO A 55 0.21 -8.75 -2.70
N MET A 56 -0.13 -9.52 -3.74
CA MET A 56 0.77 -10.55 -4.29
C MET A 56 1.63 -10.10 -5.49
N LEU A 57 1.54 -8.83 -5.92
CA LEU A 57 2.49 -8.26 -6.87
C LEU A 57 3.48 -7.36 -6.11
N GLU A 58 4.56 -7.97 -5.60
CA GLU A 58 5.80 -7.23 -5.39
C GLU A 58 6.27 -6.70 -6.74
N VAL A 59 6.15 -5.38 -6.92
CA VAL A 59 6.66 -4.70 -8.11
C VAL A 59 8.17 -4.52 -7.94
N LYS A 60 8.95 -5.31 -8.71
CA LYS A 60 10.35 -4.97 -8.98
C LYS A 60 10.38 -3.62 -9.71
N SER A 61 11.18 -2.71 -9.18
CA SER A 61 11.50 -1.38 -9.70
C SER A 61 11.51 -1.33 -11.23
N GLY A 62 10.53 -0.65 -11.84
CA GLY A 62 10.59 -0.31 -13.27
C GLY A 62 9.28 -0.11 -14.03
N THR A 63 8.11 -0.44 -13.48
CA THR A 63 6.83 -0.28 -14.21
C THR A 63 5.99 0.87 -13.65
N PRO A 64 5.32 1.70 -14.48
CA PRO A 64 4.56 2.89 -14.07
C PRO A 64 3.21 2.54 -13.43
N PHE A 65 3.17 1.52 -12.57
CA PHE A 65 1.99 1.16 -11.79
C PHE A 65 2.07 1.86 -10.43
N THR A 66 1.48 3.06 -10.38
CA THR A 66 1.38 3.84 -9.14
C THR A 66 0.00 3.69 -8.52
N THR A 67 0.03 3.23 -7.27
CA THR A 67 -0.96 3.37 -6.19
C THR A 67 -2.16 2.43 -6.21
N ILE A 68 -2.07 1.39 -5.37
CA ILE A 68 -3.24 0.82 -4.72
C ILE A 68 -3.30 1.30 -3.28
N SER A 69 -4.51 1.68 -2.88
CA SER A 69 -5.03 1.96 -1.55
C SER A 69 -4.50 1.02 -0.45
N LYS A 70 -3.26 1.21 0.02
CA LYS A 70 -3.00 1.12 1.45
C LYS A 70 -3.84 2.22 2.08
N LYS A 71 -4.58 1.92 3.16
CA LYS A 71 -5.04 2.94 4.12
C LYS A 71 -3.92 3.96 4.21
N LYS A 72 -4.16 5.23 3.85
CA LYS A 72 -3.11 6.26 3.74
C LYS A 72 -2.28 6.24 5.02
N ILE A 73 -1.18 5.49 5.00
CA ILE A 73 -0.25 5.36 6.11
C ILE A 73 0.41 6.74 6.14
N SER A 74 0.36 7.39 7.30
CA SER A 74 1.03 8.68 7.44
C SER A 74 2.52 8.49 7.15
N ASP A 75 3.18 9.46 6.53
CA ASP A 75 4.64 9.41 6.29
C ASP A 75 5.42 9.06 7.58
N GLU A 76 4.88 9.45 8.73
CA GLU A 76 5.39 9.13 10.07
C GLU A 76 5.31 7.64 10.43
N GLU A 77 4.19 7.00 10.08
CA GLU A 77 3.94 5.58 10.36
C GLU A 77 4.81 4.70 9.47
N GLU A 78 5.04 5.10 8.22
CA GLU A 78 5.92 4.40 7.28
C GLU A 78 7.37 4.41 7.76
N LYS A 79 7.89 5.58 8.15
CA LYS A 79 9.24 5.70 8.72
C LYS A 79 9.45 4.79 9.94
N ILE A 80 8.49 4.78 10.87
CA ILE A 80 8.57 3.92 12.06
C ILE A 80 8.58 2.44 11.68
N LEU A 81 7.74 2.01 10.74
CA LEU A 81 7.68 0.62 10.30
C LEU A 81 8.98 0.20 9.60
N GLU A 82 9.55 1.07 8.76
CA GLU A 82 10.83 0.84 8.09
C GLU A 82 11.95 0.66 9.12
N TYR A 83 12.07 1.59 10.07
CA TYR A 83 13.07 1.50 11.13
C TYR A 83 12.93 0.21 11.95
N THR A 84 11.70 -0.14 12.34
CA THR A 84 11.41 -1.34 13.15
C THR A 84 11.69 -2.62 12.37
N ARG A 85 11.52 -2.61 11.04
CA ARG A 85 11.85 -3.76 10.19
C ARG A 85 13.35 -4.02 10.13
N ILE A 86 14.15 -2.96 10.11
CA ILE A 86 15.62 -3.04 10.07
C ILE A 86 16.19 -3.41 11.45
N HIS A 87 15.70 -2.79 12.52
CA HIS A 87 16.27 -2.93 13.87
C HIS A 87 15.53 -3.95 14.75
N GLY A 88 14.37 -4.44 14.33
CA GLY A 88 13.49 -5.36 15.07
C GLY A 88 12.66 -4.69 16.17
N VAL A 89 13.20 -3.69 16.85
CA VAL A 89 12.56 -2.98 17.97
C VAL A 89 12.63 -1.47 17.80
N ILE A 90 11.59 -0.77 18.25
CA ILE A 90 11.59 0.69 18.34
C ILE A 90 11.17 1.15 19.74
N THR A 91 11.85 2.15 20.27
CA THR A 91 11.48 2.83 21.52
C THR A 91 10.89 4.21 21.25
N LYS A 92 10.25 4.80 22.26
CA LYS A 92 9.77 6.19 22.17
C LYS A 92 10.89 7.17 21.79
N ASN A 93 12.09 6.95 22.32
CA ASN A 93 13.23 7.82 22.04
C ASN A 93 13.69 7.70 20.57
N ASN A 94 13.73 6.47 20.04
CA ASN A 94 14.03 6.27 18.62
C ASN A 94 12.98 6.94 17.72
N ALA A 95 11.70 6.88 18.08
CA ALA A 95 10.65 7.54 17.32
C ALA A 95 10.72 9.09 17.39
N MET A 96 11.20 9.65 18.51
CA MET A 96 11.43 11.09 18.62
C MET A 96 12.54 11.55 17.68
N GLU A 97 13.65 10.80 17.65
CA GLU A 97 14.81 11.11 16.81
C GLU A 97 14.48 10.89 15.32
N LEU A 98 13.86 9.77 14.97
CA LEU A 98 13.52 9.41 13.60
C LEU A 98 12.53 10.38 12.94
N LEU A 99 11.58 10.91 13.72
CA LEU A 99 10.56 11.82 13.22
C LEU A 99 10.89 13.29 13.50
N GLU A 100 11.97 13.57 14.23
CA GLU A 100 12.34 14.92 14.69
C GLU A 100 11.20 15.63 15.44
N VAL A 101 10.47 14.90 16.29
CA VAL A 101 9.30 15.41 17.01
C VAL A 101 9.45 15.35 18.52
N SER A 102 8.63 16.14 19.21
CA SER A 102 8.52 16.12 20.67
C SER A 102 8.08 14.75 21.21
N ALA A 103 8.40 14.49 22.49
CA ALA A 103 8.03 13.26 23.18
C ALA A 103 6.52 12.98 23.20
N SER A 104 5.68 14.03 23.22
CA SER A 104 4.23 13.91 23.21
C SER A 104 3.73 13.49 21.82
N THR A 105 4.27 14.07 20.75
CA THR A 105 3.96 13.70 19.36
C THR A 105 4.36 12.26 19.07
N ALA A 106 5.59 11.86 19.40
CA ALA A 106 6.07 10.49 19.22
C ALA A 106 5.17 9.48 19.97
N SER A 107 4.80 9.79 21.22
CA SER A 107 3.89 8.95 22.01
C SER A 107 2.51 8.82 21.35
N ARG A 108 1.99 9.91 20.76
CA ARG A 108 0.70 9.91 20.06
C ARG A 108 0.74 9.03 18.81
N VAL A 109 1.79 9.14 18.00
CA VAL A 109 1.97 8.33 16.78
C VAL A 109 2.09 6.84 17.15
N ILE A 110 2.94 6.49 18.11
CA ILE A 110 3.09 5.10 18.55
C ILE A 110 1.77 4.54 19.08
N ARG A 111 1.03 5.27 19.92
CA ARG A 111 -0.29 4.83 20.41
C ARG A 111 -1.29 4.61 19.27
N LYS A 112 -1.28 5.49 18.26
CA LYS A 112 -2.12 5.35 17.06
C LYS A 112 -1.76 4.06 16.30
N MET A 113 -0.47 3.79 16.13
CA MET A 113 0.02 2.57 15.46
C MET A 113 -0.34 1.30 16.24
N VAL A 114 -0.22 1.30 17.57
CA VAL A 114 -0.65 0.18 18.42
C VAL A 114 -2.16 -0.03 18.32
N LYS A 115 -2.97 1.04 18.39
CA LYS A 115 -4.43 0.96 18.21
C LYS A 115 -4.83 0.40 16.84
N ASN A 116 -4.04 0.70 15.82
CA ASN A 116 -4.24 0.21 14.46
C ASN A 116 -3.65 -1.19 14.23
N ASN A 117 -3.15 -1.87 15.28
CA ASN A 117 -2.49 -3.18 15.20
C ASN A 117 -1.29 -3.21 14.23
N LEU A 118 -0.57 -2.10 14.10
CA LEU A 118 0.68 -2.02 13.32
C LEU A 118 1.91 -2.34 14.17
N LEU A 119 1.85 -2.01 15.45
CA LEU A 119 2.89 -2.27 16.44
C LEU A 119 2.30 -2.96 17.66
N LYS A 120 3.13 -3.78 18.32
CA LYS A 120 2.82 -4.43 19.59
C LYS A 120 3.71 -3.85 20.68
N GLN A 121 3.11 -3.43 21.79
CA GLN A 121 3.86 -2.97 22.96
C GLN A 121 4.37 -4.17 23.75
N ASN A 122 5.68 -4.19 23.99
CA ASN A 122 6.36 -5.17 24.82
C ASN A 122 6.99 -4.48 26.04
N GLY A 123 6.94 -5.16 27.19
CA GLY A 123 7.48 -4.65 28.45
C GLY A 123 6.64 -3.55 29.12
N LYS A 124 7.17 -3.02 30.23
CA LYS A 124 6.51 -2.01 31.08
C LYS A 124 7.52 -0.98 31.60
N ALA A 125 7.07 0.25 31.79
CA ALA A 125 7.86 1.37 32.32
C ALA A 125 9.17 1.60 31.53
N ARG A 126 10.34 1.42 32.17
CA ARG A 126 11.65 1.66 31.55
C ARG A 126 12.03 0.64 30.47
N ASN A 127 11.39 -0.53 30.46
CA ASN A 127 11.66 -1.57 29.47
C ASN A 127 10.60 -1.59 28.34
N THR A 128 9.91 -0.46 28.13
CA THR A 128 8.85 -0.37 27.11
C THR A 128 9.48 -0.22 25.73
N HIS A 129 9.23 -1.20 24.86
CA HIS A 129 9.66 -1.22 23.47
C HIS A 129 8.53 -1.75 22.60
N TYR A 130 8.58 -1.46 21.30
CA TYR A 130 7.55 -1.83 20.35
C TYR A 130 8.15 -2.68 19.24
N THR A 131 7.45 -3.74 18.87
CA THR A 131 7.80 -4.61 17.73
C THR A 131 6.69 -4.54 16.69
N ILE A 132 6.98 -4.99 15.47
CA ILE A 132 5.93 -5.19 14.45
C ILE A 132 4.91 -6.18 15.00
N ALA A 133 3.63 -5.87 14.82
CA ALA A 133 2.56 -6.82 15.14
C ALA A 133 2.49 -7.86 14.02
N ASP A 134 2.87 -9.09 14.31
CA ASP A 134 2.61 -10.21 13.41
C ASP A 134 1.10 -10.44 13.34
N LYS A 135 0.61 -10.49 12.11
CA LYS A 135 -0.81 -10.50 11.77
C LYS A 135 -1.38 -11.91 11.78
#